data_AF-A0A2N2F493-F1
#
_entry.id   AF-A0A2N2F493-F1
#
_cell.length_a   1.000
_cell.length_b   1.000
_cell.length_c   1.000
_cell.angle_alpha   90.00
_cell.angle_beta   90.00
_cell.angle_gamma   90.00
#
_symmetry.space_group_name_H-M   'P 1'
#
loop_
_entity.id
_entity.type
_entity.pdbx_description
1 polymer ?
#
loop_
_entity_poly.entity_id
_entity_poly.type
_entity_poly.pdbx_seq_one_letter_code
_entity_poly.pdbx_strand_id
1 'polypeptide(L)'
;MDAAPQNMSSLIQNDGDLLQEKLDSFVKELQGLGLTAEQIETIITSLTATATKQTMAKISSLMDDEEFENWKNFVDTGANTAQQLVVLNRLLLNKTDKDLDTIHMEIVDGLIKNTLSDIANIKDLNLKISNLSPEEVEKAKQLLDDGDYEGADKIINKEE
;
A
#
# COMPACT_ATOMS: atom_id res chain seq x y z
N MET A 1 18.10 13.56 -14.95
CA MET A 1 17.27 12.66 -14.11
C MET A 1 18.09 12.41 -12.86
N ASP A 2 17.56 12.72 -11.67
CA ASP A 2 18.27 12.46 -10.41
C ASP A 2 18.46 10.94 -10.22
N ALA A 3 19.72 10.51 -10.13
CA ALA A 3 20.08 9.11 -9.93
C ALA A 3 19.78 8.61 -8.51
N ALA A 4 19.73 9.51 -7.52
CA ALA A 4 19.58 9.17 -6.12
C ALA A 4 18.21 8.53 -5.76
N PRO A 5 17.04 9.03 -6.23
CA PRO A 5 15.75 8.37 -6.00
C PRO A 5 15.62 7.02 -6.71
N GLN A 6 16.18 6.90 -7.93
CA GLN A 6 16.17 5.65 -8.69
C GLN A 6 17.01 4.56 -8.00
N ASN A 7 18.14 4.94 -7.38
CA ASN A 7 18.97 4.01 -6.63
C ASN A 7 18.32 3.54 -5.33
N MET A 8 17.62 4.41 -4.57
CA MET A 8 16.90 3.94 -3.36
C MET A 8 15.83 2.89 -3.70
N SER A 9 15.15 3.02 -4.84
CA SER A 9 14.13 2.06 -5.26
C SER A 9 14.67 0.64 -5.47
N SER A 10 15.93 0.50 -5.92
CA SER A 10 16.56 -0.80 -6.14
C SER A 10 17.08 -1.43 -4.85
N LEU A 11 17.28 -0.63 -3.79
CA LEU A 11 17.66 -1.13 -2.46
C LEU A 11 16.49 -1.86 -1.78
N ILE A 12 15.28 -1.36 -1.99
CA ILE A 12 14.03 -1.90 -1.40
C ILE A 12 13.67 -3.29 -1.97
N GLN A 13 14.16 -3.64 -3.16
CA GLN A 13 13.79 -4.88 -3.85
C GLN A 13 14.57 -6.13 -3.40
N ASN A 14 15.52 -6.01 -2.45
CA ASN A 14 16.47 -7.09 -2.15
C ASN A 14 16.09 -8.06 -1.01
N ASP A 15 15.00 -7.84 -0.29
CA ASP A 15 14.56 -8.75 0.79
C ASP A 15 13.51 -9.75 0.28
N GLY A 16 14.00 -10.80 -0.36
CA GLY A 16 13.19 -11.78 -1.10
C GLY A 16 12.34 -12.71 -0.24
N ASP A 17 12.75 -13.06 0.99
CA ASP A 17 12.10 -14.15 1.71
C ASP A 17 10.91 -13.68 2.57
N LEU A 18 11.09 -12.67 3.43
CA LEU A 18 10.02 -12.18 4.32
C LEU A 18 8.91 -11.48 3.55
N LEU A 19 9.26 -10.67 2.54
CA LEU A 19 8.26 -10.03 1.68
C LEU A 19 7.46 -11.08 0.91
N GLN A 20 8.12 -12.11 0.38
CA GLN A 20 7.44 -13.18 -0.36
C GLN A 20 6.50 -13.97 0.54
N GLU A 21 6.92 -14.36 1.76
CA GLU A 21 6.04 -15.04 2.72
C GLU A 21 4.78 -14.22 3.01
N LYS A 22 4.93 -12.90 3.10
CA LYS A 22 3.82 -11.99 3.39
C LYS A 22 2.88 -11.82 2.21
N LEU A 23 3.43 -11.67 1.01
CA LEU A 23 2.65 -11.63 -0.23
C LEU A 23 1.93 -12.97 -0.45
N ASP A 24 2.55 -14.10 -0.14
CA ASP A 24 1.93 -15.43 -0.23
C ASP A 24 0.74 -15.58 0.73
N SER A 25 0.87 -15.08 1.97
CA SER A 25 -0.25 -15.03 2.92
C SER A 25 -1.38 -14.15 2.37
N PHE A 26 -1.04 -12.97 1.88
CA PHE A 26 -2.00 -12.03 1.32
C PHE A 26 -2.72 -12.62 0.09
N VAL A 27 -2.02 -13.32 -0.80
CA VAL A 27 -2.60 -14.04 -1.94
C VAL A 27 -3.64 -15.06 -1.46
N LYS A 28 -3.34 -15.86 -0.43
CA LYS A 28 -4.29 -16.82 0.14
C LYS A 28 -5.54 -16.14 0.70
N GLU A 29 -5.38 -14.99 1.33
CA GLU A 29 -6.52 -14.20 1.83
C GLU A 29 -7.39 -13.67 0.70
N LEU A 30 -6.79 -13.13 -0.37
CA LEU A 30 -7.53 -12.68 -1.56
C LEU A 30 -8.24 -13.84 -2.27
N GLN A 31 -7.63 -15.03 -2.33
CA GLN A 31 -8.28 -16.25 -2.83
C GLN A 31 -9.44 -16.69 -1.95
N GLY A 32 -9.31 -16.58 -0.62
CA GLY A 32 -10.41 -16.80 0.33
C GLY A 32 -11.56 -15.82 0.13
N LEU A 33 -11.24 -14.60 -0.33
CA LEU A 33 -12.20 -13.62 -0.82
C LEU A 33 -12.65 -13.91 -2.27
N GLY A 34 -12.32 -15.04 -2.88
CA GLY A 34 -12.84 -15.44 -4.19
C GLY A 34 -12.41 -14.55 -5.36
N LEU A 35 -11.29 -13.83 -5.24
CA LEU A 35 -10.70 -13.10 -6.36
C LEU A 35 -10.04 -14.07 -7.34
N THR A 36 -10.04 -13.69 -8.63
CA THR A 36 -9.35 -14.46 -9.67
C THR A 36 -7.83 -14.24 -9.63
N ALA A 37 -7.06 -15.15 -10.24
CA ALA A 37 -5.61 -15.02 -10.31
C ALA A 37 -5.16 -13.71 -10.96
N GLU A 38 -5.83 -13.26 -12.03
CA GLU A 38 -5.53 -11.99 -12.72
C GLU A 38 -5.79 -10.76 -11.85
N GLN A 39 -6.89 -10.77 -11.08
CA GLN A 39 -7.20 -9.70 -10.12
C GLN A 39 -6.14 -9.64 -9.01
N ILE A 40 -5.76 -10.81 -8.50
CA ILE A 40 -4.73 -10.92 -7.46
C ILE A 40 -3.40 -10.39 -7.98
N GLU A 41 -2.96 -10.81 -9.17
CA GLU A 41 -1.71 -10.34 -9.79
C GLU A 41 -1.70 -8.80 -9.95
N THR A 42 -2.82 -8.23 -10.40
CA THR A 42 -2.99 -6.77 -10.52
C THR A 42 -2.87 -6.08 -9.16
N ILE A 43 -3.52 -6.61 -8.13
CA ILE A 43 -3.48 -6.06 -6.77
C ILE A 43 -2.06 -6.13 -6.20
N ILE A 44 -1.38 -7.27 -6.33
CA ILE A 44 -0.01 -7.47 -5.81
C ILE A 44 0.96 -6.53 -6.51
N THR A 45 0.86 -6.39 -7.83
CA THR A 45 1.71 -5.47 -8.61
C THR A 45 1.47 -4.01 -8.21
N SER A 46 0.21 -3.63 -8.02
CA SER A 46 -0.14 -2.27 -7.58
C SER A 46 0.33 -1.98 -6.14
N LEU A 47 0.15 -2.95 -5.24
CA LEU A 47 0.53 -2.85 -3.84
C LEU A 47 2.04 -2.71 -3.70
N THR A 48 2.82 -3.56 -4.35
CA THR A 48 4.29 -3.52 -4.30
C THR A 48 4.83 -2.21 -4.89
N ALA A 49 4.31 -1.76 -6.03
CA ALA A 49 4.68 -0.47 -6.61
C ALA A 49 4.33 0.71 -5.70
N THR A 50 3.19 0.65 -5.01
CA THR A 50 2.77 1.68 -4.05
C THR A 50 3.63 1.65 -2.80
N ALA A 51 3.96 0.47 -2.28
CA ALA A 51 4.83 0.30 -1.11
C ALA A 51 6.22 0.91 -1.37
N THR A 52 6.84 0.62 -2.52
CA THR A 52 8.12 1.20 -2.91
C THR A 52 8.06 2.72 -2.97
N LYS A 53 7.02 3.29 -3.59
CA LYS A 53 6.83 4.75 -3.66
C LYS A 53 6.68 5.39 -2.29
N GLN A 54 5.85 4.80 -1.41
CA GLN A 54 5.64 5.31 -0.06
C GLN A 54 6.90 5.17 0.80
N THR A 55 7.66 4.09 0.62
CA THR A 55 8.94 3.88 1.31
C THR A 55 9.95 4.95 0.91
N MET A 56 10.11 5.20 -0.39
CA MET A 56 10.97 6.29 -0.89
C MET A 56 10.52 7.66 -0.38
N ALA A 57 9.22 7.95 -0.40
CA ALA A 57 8.69 9.21 0.11
C ALA A 57 8.99 9.36 1.62
N LYS A 58 8.84 8.29 2.40
CA LYS A 58 9.15 8.26 3.82
C LYS A 58 10.64 8.53 4.07
N ILE A 59 11.53 7.83 3.37
CA ILE A 59 12.98 8.03 3.48
C ILE A 59 13.35 9.46 3.09
N SER A 60 12.81 9.97 1.98
CA SER A 60 13.09 11.34 1.53
C SER A 60 12.64 12.37 2.56
N SER A 61 11.52 12.13 3.24
CA SER A 61 11.03 13.03 4.31
C SER A 61 11.87 12.99 5.59
N LEU A 62 12.71 11.97 5.77
CA LEU A 62 13.61 11.83 6.91
C LEU A 62 14.96 12.50 6.68
N MET A 63 15.36 12.69 5.42
CA MET A 63 16.60 13.36 5.04
C MET A 63 16.38 14.86 4.94
N ASP A 64 17.24 15.64 5.59
CA ASP A 64 17.36 17.06 5.26
C ASP A 64 18.18 17.27 3.97
N ASP A 65 18.26 18.53 3.52
CA ASP A 65 18.94 18.88 2.27
C ASP A 65 20.45 18.52 2.29
N GLU A 66 21.11 18.66 3.44
CA GLU A 66 22.53 18.34 3.58
C GLU A 66 22.76 16.82 3.53
N GLU A 67 21.93 16.05 4.23
CA GLU A 67 21.94 14.59 4.22
C GLU A 67 21.63 14.04 2.83
N PHE A 68 20.69 14.66 2.11
CA PHE A 68 20.34 14.26 0.75
C PHE A 68 21.50 14.51 -0.23
N GLU A 69 22.17 15.67 -0.16
CA GLU A 69 23.35 15.95 -0.97
C GLU A 69 24.53 15.02 -0.61
N ASN A 70 24.72 14.72 0.68
CA ASN A 70 25.73 13.75 1.11
C ASN A 70 25.44 12.34 0.58
N TRP A 71 24.17 11.91 0.60
CA TRP A 71 23.74 10.64 0.01
C TRP A 71 24.02 10.60 -1.50
N LYS A 72 23.64 11.67 -2.22
CA LYS A 72 23.88 11.77 -3.66
C LYS A 72 25.37 11.69 -4.00
N ASN A 73 26.20 12.47 -3.31
CA ASN A 73 27.66 12.43 -3.49
C ASN A 73 28.24 11.04 -3.21
N PHE A 74 27.76 10.36 -2.17
CA PHE A 74 28.17 9.01 -1.85
C PHE A 74 27.82 8.01 -2.96
N VAL A 75 26.59 8.06 -3.47
CA VAL A 75 26.14 7.23 -4.59
C VAL A 75 26.96 7.51 -5.86
N ASP A 76 27.22 8.79 -6.15
CA ASP A 76 27.97 9.22 -7.34
C ASP A 76 29.46 8.80 -7.30
N THR A 77 29.98 8.42 -6.13
CA THR A 77 31.34 7.83 -6.02
C THR A 77 31.44 6.40 -6.57
N GLY A 78 30.31 5.79 -6.95
CA GLY A 78 30.25 4.42 -7.45
C GLY A 78 30.11 3.37 -6.35
N ALA A 79 29.56 3.74 -5.18
CA ALA A 79 29.25 2.82 -4.10
C ALA A 79 28.32 1.71 -4.59
N ASN A 80 28.62 0.45 -4.23
CA ASN A 80 27.77 -0.68 -4.60
C ASN A 80 26.51 -0.77 -3.70
N THR A 81 25.55 -1.61 -4.10
CA THR A 81 24.27 -1.81 -3.39
C THR A 81 24.44 -2.12 -1.90
N ALA A 82 25.39 -2.98 -1.53
CA ALA A 82 25.61 -3.33 -0.12
C ALA A 82 26.13 -2.14 0.70
N GLN A 83 27.03 -1.34 0.12
CA GLN A 83 27.52 -0.11 0.75
C GLN A 83 26.41 0.94 0.90
N GLN A 84 25.57 1.08 -0.14
CA GLN A 84 24.38 1.94 -0.11
C GLN A 84 23.39 1.52 0.98
N LEU A 85 23.10 0.22 1.12
CA LEU A 85 22.25 -0.30 2.19
C LEU A 85 22.81 0.00 3.58
N VAL A 86 24.10 -0.22 3.81
CA VAL A 86 24.72 0.03 5.12
C VAL A 86 24.62 1.51 5.52
N VAL A 87 24.91 2.43 4.59
CA VAL A 87 24.85 3.87 4.86
C VAL A 87 23.40 4.30 5.10
N LEU A 88 22.48 3.85 4.26
CA LEU A 88 21.07 4.18 4.38
C LEU A 88 20.48 3.64 5.68
N ASN A 89 20.72 2.36 6.02
CA ASN A 89 20.26 1.77 7.27
C ASN A 89 20.83 2.49 8.48
N ARG A 90 22.09 2.93 8.45
CA ARG A 90 22.67 3.72 9.54
C ARG A 90 21.95 5.06 9.72
N LEU A 91 21.62 5.74 8.63
CA LEU A 91 20.86 6.99 8.68
C LEU A 91 19.45 6.75 9.25
N LEU A 92 18.77 5.71 8.76
CA LEU A 92 17.40 5.38 9.19
C LEU A 92 17.35 4.94 10.66
N LEU A 93 18.28 4.09 11.10
CA LEU A 93 18.40 3.68 12.49
C LEU A 93 18.62 4.88 13.42
N ASN A 94 19.49 5.82 13.04
CA ASN A 94 19.73 7.02 13.85
C ASN A 94 18.50 7.93 13.98
N LYS A 95 17.61 7.95 12.98
CA LYS A 95 16.46 8.85 12.94
C LYS A 95 15.17 8.22 13.44
N THR A 96 15.05 6.92 13.33
CA THR A 96 13.77 6.21 13.52
C THR A 96 13.87 4.93 14.34
N ASP A 97 15.09 4.53 14.73
CA ASP A 97 15.40 3.23 15.34
C ASP A 97 14.99 2.02 14.47
N LYS A 98 14.82 2.23 13.16
CA LYS A 98 14.40 1.21 12.19
C LYS A 98 15.33 1.23 10.97
N ASP A 99 15.57 0.06 10.41
CA ASP A 99 16.24 -0.10 9.12
C ASP A 99 15.24 0.03 7.96
N LEU A 100 15.78 0.01 6.73
CA LEU A 100 15.00 0.10 5.50
C LEU A 100 13.91 -0.97 5.43
N ASP A 101 14.26 -2.21 5.75
CA ASP A 101 13.38 -3.36 5.60
C ASP A 101 12.22 -3.27 6.60
N THR A 102 12.48 -2.89 7.84
CA THR A 102 11.44 -2.65 8.84
C THR A 102 10.47 -1.56 8.39
N ILE A 103 10.98 -0.43 7.87
CA ILE A 103 10.13 0.66 7.37
C ILE A 103 9.29 0.18 6.17
N HIS A 104 9.91 -0.56 5.24
CA HIS A 104 9.22 -1.06 4.06
C HIS A 104 8.11 -2.05 4.44
N MET A 105 8.40 -2.98 5.35
CA MET A 105 7.44 -3.98 5.82
C MET A 105 6.27 -3.34 6.56
N GLU A 106 6.49 -2.31 7.40
CA GLU A 106 5.38 -1.59 8.04
C GLU A 106 4.44 -0.93 7.01
N ILE A 107 4.98 -0.43 5.92
CA ILE A 107 4.20 0.15 4.82
C ILE A 107 3.42 -0.94 4.07
N VAL A 108 4.07 -2.06 3.74
CA VAL A 108 3.42 -3.21 3.11
C VAL A 108 2.27 -3.72 3.97
N ASP A 109 2.46 -3.81 5.28
CA ASP A 109 1.46 -4.26 6.25
C ASP A 109 0.24 -3.35 6.27
N GLY A 110 0.47 -2.04 6.31
CA GLY A 110 -0.59 -1.05 6.22
C GLY A 110 -1.38 -1.17 4.93
N LEU A 111 -0.68 -1.32 3.80
CA LEU A 111 -1.31 -1.46 2.48
C LEU A 111 -2.12 -2.75 2.34
N ILE A 112 -1.59 -3.89 2.83
CA ILE A 112 -2.30 -5.18 2.82
C ILE A 112 -3.58 -5.05 3.63
N LYS A 113 -3.49 -4.53 4.85
CA LYS A 113 -4.64 -4.37 5.74
C LYS A 113 -5.72 -3.50 5.11
N ASN A 114 -5.34 -2.35 4.55
CA ASN A 114 -6.28 -1.44 3.89
C ASN A 114 -6.94 -2.12 2.68
N THR A 115 -6.15 -2.78 1.84
CA THR A 115 -6.66 -3.47 0.64
C THR A 115 -7.66 -4.57 1.00
N LEU A 116 -7.35 -5.39 2.02
CA LEU A 116 -8.28 -6.43 2.49
C LEU A 116 -9.56 -5.82 3.05
N SER A 117 -9.46 -4.74 3.83
CA SER A 117 -10.62 -4.02 4.37
C SER A 117 -11.49 -3.47 3.25
N ASP A 118 -10.90 -2.83 2.24
CA ASP A 118 -11.64 -2.24 1.12
C ASP A 118 -12.37 -3.31 0.31
N ILE A 119 -11.72 -4.44 0.03
CA ILE A 119 -12.33 -5.56 -0.68
C ILE A 119 -13.47 -6.18 0.14
N ALA A 120 -13.28 -6.36 1.45
CA ALA A 120 -14.33 -6.88 2.33
C ALA A 120 -15.54 -5.94 2.36
N ASN A 121 -15.30 -4.62 2.47
CA ASN A 121 -16.33 -3.60 2.45
C ASN A 121 -17.11 -3.59 1.12
N ILE A 122 -16.42 -3.65 -0.02
CA ILE A 122 -17.07 -3.70 -1.35
C ILE A 122 -17.94 -4.96 -1.48
N LYS A 123 -17.46 -6.11 -0.98
CA LYS A 123 -18.24 -7.35 -1.00
C LYS A 123 -19.48 -7.28 -0.12
N ASP A 124 -19.35 -6.77 1.09
CA ASP A 124 -20.47 -6.55 2.00
C ASP A 124 -21.51 -5.62 1.37
N LEU A 125 -21.07 -4.51 0.78
CA LEU A 125 -21.93 -3.58 0.03
C LEU A 125 -22.64 -4.26 -1.14
N ASN A 126 -21.92 -5.05 -1.95
CA ASN A 126 -22.53 -5.77 -3.06
C ASN A 126 -23.57 -6.79 -2.60
N LEU A 127 -23.31 -7.48 -1.47
CA LEU A 127 -24.29 -8.39 -0.87
C LEU A 127 -25.52 -7.64 -0.37
N LYS A 128 -25.34 -6.52 0.35
CA LYS A 128 -26.41 -5.64 0.81
C LYS A 128 -27.27 -5.16 -0.35
N ILE A 129 -26.64 -4.61 -1.40
CA ILE A 129 -27.33 -4.16 -2.62
C ILE A 129 -28.06 -5.32 -3.29
N SER A 130 -27.48 -6.52 -3.37
CA SER A 130 -28.14 -7.68 -3.98
C SER A 130 -29.37 -8.18 -3.22
N ASN A 131 -29.48 -7.84 -1.92
CA ASN A 131 -30.60 -8.15 -1.05
C ASN A 131 -31.69 -7.06 -1.04
N LEU A 132 -31.47 -5.96 -1.77
CA LEU A 132 -32.48 -4.93 -1.97
C LEU A 132 -33.41 -5.33 -3.11
N SER A 133 -34.69 -5.00 -2.95
CA SER A 133 -35.67 -5.02 -4.03
C SER A 133 -35.38 -3.92 -5.06
N PRO A 134 -35.86 -4.05 -6.31
CA PRO A 134 -35.70 -3.00 -7.32
C PRO A 134 -36.21 -1.63 -6.88
N GLU A 135 -37.29 -1.59 -6.08
CA GLU A 135 -37.86 -0.35 -5.54
C GLU A 135 -36.93 0.30 -4.50
N GLU A 136 -36.33 -0.51 -3.63
CA GLU A 136 -35.34 -0.03 -2.64
C GLU A 136 -34.07 0.49 -3.32
N VAL A 137 -33.61 -0.16 -4.39
CA VAL A 137 -32.46 0.30 -5.18
C VAL A 137 -32.74 1.67 -5.81
N GLU A 138 -33.91 1.85 -6.42
CA GLU A 138 -34.27 3.12 -7.05
C GLU A 138 -34.39 4.24 -6.02
N LYS A 139 -35.00 3.94 -4.86
CA LYS A 139 -35.11 4.89 -3.76
C LYS A 139 -33.74 5.27 -3.18
N ALA A 140 -32.84 4.31 -2.99
CA ALA A 140 -31.49 4.57 -2.52
C ALA A 140 -30.69 5.44 -3.51
N LYS A 141 -30.80 5.17 -4.83
CA LYS A 141 -30.18 6.00 -5.86
C LYS A 141 -30.69 7.44 -5.83
N GLN A 142 -32.01 7.61 -5.73
CA GLN A 142 -32.60 8.94 -5.71
C GLN A 142 -32.13 9.75 -4.49
N LEU A 143 -31.98 9.12 -3.32
CA LEU A 143 -31.42 9.77 -2.14
C LEU A 143 -29.94 10.15 -2.32
N LEU A 144 -29.13 9.30 -2.97
CA LEU A 144 -27.75 9.64 -3.30
C LEU A 144 -27.66 10.82 -4.28
N ASP A 145 -28.52 10.86 -5.29
CA ASP A 145 -28.58 11.95 -6.28
C ASP A 145 -29.04 13.27 -5.63
N ASP A 146 -29.93 13.20 -4.64
CA ASP A 146 -30.39 14.34 -3.85
C ASP A 146 -29.40 14.77 -2.74
N GLY A 147 -28.30 14.02 -2.56
CA GLY A 147 -27.26 14.29 -1.55
C GLY A 147 -27.60 13.82 -0.12
N ASP A 148 -28.68 13.04 0.05
CA ASP A 148 -29.05 12.40 1.32
C ASP A 148 -28.34 11.04 1.48
N TYR A 149 -27.04 11.10 1.78
CA TYR A 149 -26.21 9.92 1.98
C TYR A 149 -26.64 9.08 3.18
N GLU A 150 -27.14 9.70 4.25
CA GLU A 150 -27.58 9.01 5.46
C GLU A 150 -28.89 8.25 5.22
N GLY A 151 -29.83 8.86 4.48
CA GLY A 151 -31.06 8.18 4.04
C GLY A 151 -30.77 7.01 3.09
N ALA A 152 -29.83 7.17 2.15
CA ALA A 152 -29.41 6.08 1.28
C ALA A 152 -28.76 4.92 2.06
N ASP A 153 -27.91 5.23 3.04
CA ASP A 153 -27.22 4.24 3.87
C ASP A 153 -28.20 3.41 4.71
N LYS A 154 -29.24 4.04 5.28
CA LYS A 154 -30.32 3.32 6.01
C LYS A 154 -31.03 2.30 5.14
N ILE A 155 -31.32 2.63 3.88
CA ILE A 155 -31.94 1.68 2.94
C ILE A 155 -30.99 0.53 2.65
N ILE A 156 -29.72 0.82 2.35
CA ILE A 156 -28.71 -0.17 2.00
C ILE A 156 -28.45 -1.14 3.17
N ASN A 157 -28.43 -0.63 4.41
CA ASN A 157 -28.19 -1.41 5.62
C ASN A 157 -29.47 -2.03 6.23
N LYS A 158 -30.65 -1.71 5.68
CA LYS A 158 -31.97 -2.07 6.24
C LYS A 158 -32.13 -1.63 7.71
N GLU A 159 -31.67 -0.43 8.02
CA GLU A 159 -31.80 0.19 9.33
C GLU A 159 -33.11 0.98 9.40
N GLU A 160 -33.84 0.83 10.52
CA GLU A 160 -35.13 1.51 10.78
C GLU A 160 -34.96 3.02 11.06
#